data_AF-M1DVT9-F1
#
_entry.id   AF-M1DVT9-F1
#
_cell.length_a   1.000
_cell.length_b   1.000
_cell.length_c   1.000
_cell.angle_alpha   90.00
_cell.angle_beta   90.00
_cell.angle_gamma   90.00
#
_symmetry.space_group_name_H-M   'P 1'
#
loop_
_entity.id
_entity.type
_entity.pdbx_description
1 polymer ?
#
loop_
_entity_poly.entity_id
_entity_poly.type
_entity_poly.pdbx_seq_one_letter_code
_entity_poly.pdbx_strand_id
1 'polypeptide(L)' 'MCKASLNLESLYRKGVYEFFKRSDSNGLGILSQAADGGHIGASYVLAIISIFNGDESMREG' A
#
# COMPACT_ATOMS: atom_id res chain seq x y z
N MET A 1 3.24 -18.20 -19.12
CA MET A 1 3.13 -16.73 -19.00
C MET A 1 4.30 -16.23 -18.17
N CYS A 2 5.30 -15.61 -18.80
CA CYS A 2 6.35 -14.91 -18.07
C CYS A 2 5.74 -13.64 -17.50
N LYS A 3 5.30 -13.70 -16.23
CA LYS A 3 5.03 -12.48 -15.45
C LYS A 3 6.35 -11.73 -15.46
N ALA A 4 6.41 -10.60 -16.15
CA ALA A 4 7.53 -9.67 -16.07
C ALA A 4 7.94 -9.60 -14.61
N SER A 5 9.23 -9.82 -14.31
CA SER A 5 9.81 -9.86 -12.98
C SER A 5 9.31 -8.65 -12.19
N LEU A 6 8.17 -8.82 -11.49
CA LEU A 6 7.42 -7.73 -10.90
C LEU A 6 8.21 -7.40 -9.65
N ASN A 7 9.17 -6.48 -9.80
CA ASN A 7 10.04 -6.13 -8.71
C ASN A 7 9.17 -5.48 -7.64
N LEU A 8 8.88 -6.25 -6.59
CA LEU A 8 7.95 -5.87 -5.55
C LEU A 8 8.45 -4.64 -4.78
N GLU A 9 9.77 -4.51 -4.63
CA GLU A 9 10.41 -3.33 -4.03
C GLU A 9 10.19 -2.07 -4.88
N SER A 10 10.22 -2.20 -6.21
CA SER A 10 9.87 -1.10 -7.13
C SER A 10 8.42 -0.67 -6.98
N LEU A 11 7.48 -1.64 -6.94
CA LEU A 11 6.08 -1.33 -6.69
C LEU A 11 5.86 -0.67 -5.33
N TYR A 12 6.52 -1.18 -4.28
CA TYR A 12 6.47 -0.59 -2.96
C TYR A 12 6.92 0.88 -2.97
N ARG A 13 8.11 1.18 -3.51
CA ARG A 13 8.63 2.56 -3.57
C ARG A 13 7.71 3.49 -4.37
N LYS A 14 7.21 3.03 -5.52
CA LYS A 14 6.27 3.79 -6.33
C LYS A 14 4.96 4.02 -5.59
N GLY A 15 4.42 3.00 -4.93
CA GLY A 15 3.20 3.07 -4.15
C GLY A 15 3.29 4.08 -3.01
N VAL A 16 4.40 4.07 -2.25
CA VAL A 16 4.69 5.06 -1.21
C VAL A 16 4.76 6.47 -1.80
N TYR A 17 5.53 6.65 -2.88
CA TYR A 17 5.67 7.96 -3.53
C TYR A 17 4.32 8.51 -4.01
N GLU A 18 3.52 7.71 -4.72
CA GLU A 18 2.21 8.13 -5.23
C GLU A 18 1.21 8.36 -4.10
N PHE A 19 1.26 7.58 -3.01
CA PHE A 19 0.39 7.79 -1.85
C PHE A 19 0.61 9.16 -1.18
N PHE A 20 1.86 9.61 -1.07
CA PHE A 20 2.18 10.92 -0.48
C PHE A 20 2.12 12.09 -1.48
N LYS A 21 2.09 11.79 -2.79
CA LYS A 21 1.95 12.82 -3.82
C LYS A 21 0.55 13.43 -3.71
N ARG A 22 0.48 14.76 -3.67
CA ARG A 22 -0.75 15.56 -3.51
C ARG A 22 -1.77 15.42 -4.66
N SER A 23 -1.50 14.56 -5.64
CA SER A 23 -2.23 14.47 -6.91
C SER A 23 -2.18 13.04 -7.45
N ASP A 24 -2.74 12.08 -6.73
CA ASP A 24 -3.58 10.97 -7.22
C ASP A 24 -3.83 9.93 -6.12
N SER A 25 -4.96 9.24 -6.18
CA SER A 25 -5.38 8.22 -5.19
C SER A 25 -4.85 6.81 -5.46
N ASN A 26 -4.06 6.61 -6.52
CA ASN A 26 -3.66 5.28 -6.97
C ASN A 26 -2.53 4.63 -6.14
N GLY A 27 -1.92 5.35 -5.19
CA GLY A 27 -0.86 4.83 -4.33
C GLY A 27 -1.27 3.57 -3.55
N LEU A 28 -2.51 3.52 -3.06
CA LEU A 28 -3.04 2.35 -2.35
C LEU A 28 -3.14 1.12 -3.25
N GLY A 29 -3.59 1.28 -4.50
CA GLY A 29 -3.69 0.17 -5.45
C GLY A 29 -2.32 -0.43 -5.78
N ILE A 30 -1.30 0.42 -5.93
CA ILE A 30 0.08 -0.03 -6.20
C ILE A 30 0.66 -0.75 -4.97
N LEU A 31 0.41 -0.24 -3.75
CA LEU A 31 0.82 -0.91 -2.51
C LEU A 31 0.13 -2.26 -2.34
N SER A 32 -1.17 -2.36 -2.67
CA SER A 32 -1.91 -3.64 -2.66
C SER A 32 -1.26 -4.67 -3.59
N GLN A 33 -0.90 -4.28 -4.81
CA GLN A 33 -0.21 -5.19 -5.75
C GLN A 33 1.13 -5.68 -5.22
N ALA A 34 1.91 -4.83 -4.54
CA ALA A 34 3.16 -5.24 -3.91
C ALA A 34 2.91 -6.21 -2.74
N ALA A 35 1.90 -5.94 -1.91
CA ALA A 35 1.52 -6.78 -0.78
C ALA A 35 0.99 -8.15 -1.23
N ASP A 36 0.11 -8.20 -2.23
CA ASP A 36 -0.40 -9.43 -2.85
C ASP A 36 0.73 -10.29 -3.47
N GLY A 37 1.83 -9.64 -3.87
CA GLY A 37 3.05 -10.30 -4.31
C GLY A 37 3.95 -10.82 -3.18
N GLY A 38 3.62 -10.56 -1.91
CA GLY A 38 4.39 -10.97 -0.74
C GLY A 38 5.37 -9.91 -0.19
N HIS A 39 5.26 -8.65 -0.60
CA HIS A 39 6.13 -7.59 -0.08
C HIS A 39 5.74 -7.20 1.36
N ILE A 40 6.60 -7.56 2.32
CA ILE A 40 6.37 -7.33 3.76
C ILE A 40 6.23 -5.83 4.06
N GLY A 41 7.10 -4.99 3.50
CA GLY A 41 7.04 -3.54 3.72
C GLY A 41 5.75 -2.89 3.19
N ALA A 42 5.18 -3.43 2.11
CA ALA A 42 3.93 -2.91 1.56
C ALA A 42 2.74 -3.33 2.44
N SER A 43 2.74 -4.57 2.91
CA SER A 43 1.75 -5.09 3.86
C SER A 43 1.74 -4.28 5.17
N TYR A 44 2.93 -3.95 5.70
CA TYR A 44 3.06 -3.11 6.89
C TYR A 44 2.50 -1.70 6.67
N VAL A 45 2.86 -1.03 5.58
CA VAL A 45 2.36 0.31 5.28
C VAL A 45 0.85 0.32 5.10
N LEU A 46 0.26 -0.67 4.41
CA LEU A 46 -1.19 -0.77 4.29
C LEU A 46 -1.86 -0.93 5.66
N ALA A 47 -1.31 -1.76 6.56
CA ALA A 47 -1.84 -1.91 7.91
C ALA A 47 -1.81 -0.60 8.69
N ILE A 48 -0.71 0.15 8.62
CA ILE A 48 -0.59 1.47 9.26
C ILE A 48 -1.63 2.44 8.70
N ILE A 49 -1.78 2.52 7.38
CA ILE A 49 -2.80 3.37 6.74
C ILE A 49 -4.20 2.96 7.18
N SER A 50 -4.50 1.66 7.24
CA SER A 50 -5.79 1.15 7.73
C SER A 50 -6.06 1.52 9.18
N ILE A 51 -5.06 1.47 10.06
CA ILE A 51 -5.18 1.89 11.47
C ILE A 51 -5.53 3.38 11.55
N PHE A 52 -4.82 4.24 10.80
CA PHE A 52 -5.06 5.69 10.81
C PHE A 52 -6.36 6.11 10.12
N ASN A 53 -6.79 5.38 9.08
CA ASN A 53 -8.07 5.62 8.42
C ASN A 53 -9.25 5.02 9.22
N GLY A 54 -8.99 4.08 10.14
CA GLY A 54 -9.96 3.30 10.90
C GLY A 54 -10.47 3.95 12.20
N ASP A 55 -10.49 5.29 12.28
CA ASP A 55 -11.01 6.04 13.45
C ASP A 55 -12.56 6.01 13.58
N GLU A 56 -13.28 5.32 12.69
CA GLU A 56 -14.73 5.08 12.89
C GLU A 56 -15.03 3.94 13.88
N SER A 57 -14.04 3.10 14.23
CA SER A 57 -14.28 1.89 15.06
C SER A 57 -13.90 2.02 16.54
N MET A 58 -13.37 3.17 16.97
CA MET A 58 -12.96 3.42 18.37
C MET A 58 -13.99 4.24 19.18
N ARG A 59 -15.22 4.43 18.69
CA ARG A 59 -16.31 5.12 19.40
C ARG A 59 -17.20 4.17 20.20
N GLU A 60 -16.64 3.30 21.02
CA GLU A 60 -17.41 2.64 22.09
C GLU A 60 -16.50 2.47 23.31
N GLY A 61 -16.64 3.43 24.23
CA GLY A 61 -16.03 3.49 25.56
C GLY A 61 -16.77 4.54 26.38
#